data_AF-S0G635-F1
#
_entry.id   AF-S0G635-F1
#
_cell.length_a   1.000
_cell.length_b   1.000
_cell.length_c   1.000
_cell.angle_alpha   90.00
_cell.angle_beta   90.00
_cell.angle_gamma   90.00
#
_symmetry.space_group_name_H-M   'P 1'
#
loop_
_entity.id
_entity.type
_entity.pdbx_description
1 polymer ?
#
loop_
_entity_poly.entity_id
_entity_poly.type
_entity_poly.pdbx_seq_one_letter_code
_entity_poly.pdbx_strand_id
1 'polypeptide(L)'
;MKYDNLLYLDIDFLSEKYEEETGVAPSTVISKNEGMDAQAGVSFLKSKLHSQVTKQYTASNQVMLKATRKSLEQYPKSTHSLEVGMVPGNYWVEGELSIGQWGENKNSKTALNQFYEIKSGEITYSLLPQNEYFLANLQALEIISPALQRHINIPVTMLCKVLYPLPDIKTIVSTPYIIQTKGYGDRE
;
A
#
# COMPACT_ATOMS: atom_id res chain seq x y z
N MET A 1 10.01 -0.51 -14.04
CA MET A 1 8.65 -0.22 -13.55
C MET A 1 7.85 0.53 -14.62
N LYS A 2 6.66 0.02 -14.98
CA LYS A 2 5.70 0.67 -15.89
C LYS A 2 4.44 1.02 -15.11
N TYR A 3 3.82 2.17 -15.38
CA TYR A 3 2.64 2.62 -14.65
C TYR A 3 1.46 1.65 -14.78
N ASP A 4 1.25 1.09 -15.98
CA ASP A 4 0.15 0.15 -16.26
C ASP A 4 0.24 -1.16 -15.47
N ASN A 5 1.41 -1.47 -14.91
CA ASN A 5 1.61 -2.67 -14.09
C ASN A 5 1.39 -2.39 -12.59
N LEU A 6 1.20 -1.13 -12.19
CA LEU A 6 1.03 -0.77 -10.79
C LEU A 6 -0.35 -1.20 -10.28
N LEU A 7 -0.33 -1.85 -9.12
CA LEU A 7 -1.50 -2.28 -8.36
C LEU A 7 -1.69 -1.42 -7.11
N TYR A 8 -0.59 -0.91 -6.56
CA TYR A 8 -0.55 -0.09 -5.37
C TYR A 8 0.59 0.92 -5.48
N LEU A 9 0.34 2.16 -5.08
CA LEU A 9 1.36 3.20 -5.02
C LEU A 9 1.09 4.14 -3.84
N ASP A 10 1.94 4.06 -2.81
CA ASP A 10 1.91 5.01 -1.71
C ASP A 10 2.39 6.38 -2.20
N ILE A 11 1.45 7.31 -2.30
CA ILE A 11 1.70 8.64 -2.86
C ILE A 11 2.50 9.52 -1.90
N ASP A 12 2.31 9.34 -0.59
CA ASP A 12 3.09 10.08 0.40
C ASP A 12 4.56 9.64 0.35
N PHE A 13 4.82 8.33 0.37
CA PHE A 13 6.17 7.79 0.23
C PHE A 13 6.83 8.23 -1.08
N LEU A 14 6.10 8.15 -2.20
CA LEU A 14 6.63 8.56 -3.50
C LEU A 14 6.98 10.06 -3.52
N SER A 15 6.12 10.90 -2.92
CA SER A 15 6.34 12.33 -2.86
C SER A 15 7.56 12.68 -2.00
N GLU A 16 7.68 12.09 -0.82
CA GLU A 16 8.84 12.29 0.05
C GLU A 16 10.13 11.85 -0.65
N LYS A 17 10.09 10.70 -1.34
CA LYS A 17 11.24 10.22 -2.10
C LYS A 17 11.57 11.14 -3.27
N TYR A 18 10.57 11.72 -3.94
CA TYR A 18 10.78 12.67 -5.02
C TYR A 18 11.43 13.97 -4.53
N GLU A 19 10.98 14.48 -3.38
CA GLU A 19 11.58 15.66 -2.74
C GLU A 19 13.04 15.39 -2.35
N GLU A 20 13.34 14.23 -1.75
CA GLU A 20 14.70 13.83 -1.38
C GLU A 20 15.66 13.85 -2.59
N GLU A 21 15.21 13.33 -3.74
CA GLU A 21 16.03 13.19 -4.95
C GLU A 21 16.17 14.48 -5.76
N THR A 22 15.16 15.37 -5.70
CA THR A 22 15.09 16.55 -6.59
C THR A 22 15.22 17.88 -5.86
N GLY A 23 15.04 17.89 -4.53
CA GLY A 23 14.91 19.11 -3.72
C GLY A 23 13.59 19.86 -3.94
N VAL A 24 12.65 19.30 -4.71
CA VAL A 24 11.36 19.94 -5.02
C VAL A 24 10.29 19.42 -4.05
N ALA A 25 9.90 20.26 -3.10
CA ALA A 25 8.82 19.96 -2.18
C ALA A 25 7.45 19.88 -2.87
N PRO A 26 6.53 19.03 -2.41
CA PRO A 26 5.17 18.98 -2.91
C PRO A 26 4.44 20.30 -2.62
N SER A 27 3.69 20.83 -3.60
CA SER A 27 2.77 21.92 -3.31
C SER A 27 1.65 21.43 -2.40
N THR A 28 1.53 21.96 -1.19
CA THR A 28 0.36 21.70 -0.34
C THR A 28 -0.70 22.76 -0.60
N VAL A 29 -1.80 22.41 -1.26
CA VAL A 29 -3.00 23.26 -1.33
C VAL A 29 -3.92 22.86 -0.18
N ILE A 30 -3.95 23.65 0.90
CA ILE A 30 -4.93 23.46 1.96
C ILE A 30 -6.27 23.96 1.43
N SER A 31 -7.10 23.06 0.90
CA SER A 31 -8.47 23.40 0.54
C SER A 31 -9.28 23.66 1.82
N LYS A 32 -9.60 24.93 2.08
CA LYS A 32 -10.66 25.29 3.02
C LYS A 32 -11.96 25.26 2.24
N ASN A 33 -12.77 24.22 2.42
CA ASN A 33 -14.16 24.25 1.97
C ASN A 33 -14.93 25.23 2.86
N GLU A 34 -14.94 26.51 2.49
CA GLU A 34 -15.95 27.45 2.94
C GLU A 34 -17.22 27.15 2.14
N GLY A 35 -18.09 26.30 2.69
CA GLY A 35 -19.41 26.04 2.13
C GLY A 35 -20.18 27.35 2.04
N MET A 36 -20.40 27.83 0.81
CA MET A 36 -21.25 28.97 0.51
C MET A 36 -22.71 28.54 0.61
N ASP A 37 -23.20 28.28 1.82
CA ASP A 37 -24.64 28.25 2.10
C ASP A 37 -25.11 29.68 2.39
N ALA A 38 -25.40 30.39 1.30
CA ALA A 38 -26.21 31.59 1.34
C ALA A 38 -27.69 31.19 1.51
N GLN A 39 -28.11 30.79 2.72
CA GLN A 39 -29.47 31.06 3.22
C GLN A 39 -29.62 30.73 4.71
N ALA A 40 -29.99 31.76 5.47
CA ALA A 40 -30.74 31.72 6.72
C ALA A 40 -30.15 30.92 7.91
N GLY A 41 -29.48 31.67 8.80
CA GLY A 41 -29.73 31.55 10.24
C GLY A 41 -28.99 30.45 11.00
N VAL A 42 -28.22 30.91 12.00
CA VAL A 42 -27.88 30.19 13.24
C VAL A 42 -26.81 29.08 13.15
N SER A 43 -25.59 29.41 13.61
CA SER A 43 -24.95 28.82 14.81
C SER A 43 -23.43 28.85 14.68
N PHE A 44 -22.82 29.94 15.17
CA PHE A 44 -21.38 30.22 15.13
C PHE A 44 -20.53 29.39 16.11
N LEU A 45 -21.03 28.29 16.69
CA LEU A 45 -20.31 27.53 17.72
C LEU A 45 -20.54 26.03 17.62
N LYS A 46 -19.71 25.37 16.81
CA LYS A 46 -19.19 24.00 17.05
C LYS A 46 -18.01 23.77 16.09
N SER A 47 -16.87 24.34 16.46
CA SER A 47 -15.58 24.16 15.81
C SER A 47 -15.06 22.71 15.95
N LYS A 48 -15.67 21.79 15.20
CA LYS A 48 -14.96 20.65 14.61
C LYS A 48 -14.95 20.91 13.10
N LEU A 49 -14.19 21.93 12.69
CA LEU A 49 -13.83 22.14 11.31
C LEU A 49 -13.06 20.90 10.86
N HIS A 50 -13.73 20.00 10.14
CA HIS A 50 -13.09 18.91 9.43
C HIS A 50 -12.34 19.53 8.26
N SER A 51 -11.18 20.13 8.53
CA SER A 51 -10.27 20.57 7.49
C SER A 51 -9.75 19.31 6.80
N GLN A 52 -10.38 18.92 5.71
CA GLN A 52 -9.87 17.87 4.85
C GLN A 52 -8.68 18.44 4.09
N VAL A 53 -7.48 18.25 4.64
CA VAL A 53 -6.23 18.64 3.98
C VAL A 53 -6.09 17.75 2.74
N THR A 54 -6.34 18.31 1.57
CA THR A 54 -6.12 17.62 0.28
C THR A 54 -4.71 17.97 -0.19
N LYS A 55 -3.74 17.08 -0.01
CA LYS A 55 -2.39 17.28 -0.59
C LYS A 55 -2.50 17.20 -2.12
N GLN A 56 -2.06 18.24 -2.84
CA GLN A 56 -2.14 18.29 -4.31
C GLN A 56 -0.74 18.44 -4.90
N TYR A 57 -0.17 17.35 -5.40
CA TYR A 57 1.20 17.31 -5.89
C TYR A 57 1.37 18.07 -7.22
N THR A 58 2.38 18.94 -7.31
CA THR A 58 2.71 19.70 -8.54
C THR A 58 3.10 18.79 -9.70
N ALA A 59 3.82 17.71 -9.38
CA ALA A 59 4.22 16.68 -10.33
C ALA A 59 3.19 15.54 -10.33
N SER A 60 2.90 14.98 -11.51
CA SER A 60 2.07 13.78 -11.60
C SER A 60 2.80 12.55 -11.01
N ASN A 61 2.05 11.56 -10.55
CA ASN A 61 2.60 10.29 -10.04
C ASN A 61 3.59 9.66 -11.03
N GLN A 62 3.30 9.73 -12.33
CA GLN A 62 4.20 9.21 -13.37
C GLN A 62 5.53 9.97 -13.45
N VAL A 63 5.51 11.31 -13.29
CA VAL A 63 6.72 12.13 -13.26
C VAL A 63 7.55 11.81 -12.03
N MET A 64 6.91 11.77 -10.84
CA MET A 64 7.59 11.44 -9.60
C MET A 64 8.22 10.03 -9.64
N LEU A 65 7.47 9.06 -10.16
CA LEU A 65 7.94 7.67 -10.30
C LEU A 65 9.12 7.55 -11.27
N LYS A 66 9.09 8.31 -12.37
CA LYS A 66 10.19 8.32 -13.35
C LYS A 66 11.47 8.89 -12.74
N ALA A 67 11.36 9.96 -11.94
CA ALA A 67 12.50 10.60 -11.30
C ALA A 67 13.11 9.73 -10.17
N THR A 68 12.28 9.10 -9.36
CA THR A 68 12.72 8.27 -8.21
C THR A 68 13.11 6.84 -8.59
N ARG A 69 12.81 6.40 -9.82
CA ARG A 69 12.99 5.01 -10.26
C ARG A 69 14.35 4.40 -9.91
N LYS A 70 15.45 5.12 -10.18
CA LYS A 70 16.80 4.59 -9.97
C LYS A 70 17.09 4.30 -8.51
N SER A 71 16.68 5.18 -7.58
CA SER A 71 16.91 4.97 -6.15
C SER A 71 15.95 3.93 -5.57
N LEU A 72 14.71 3.86 -6.07
CA LEU A 72 13.79 2.79 -5.71
C LEU A 72 14.35 1.41 -6.10
N GLU A 73 15.01 1.29 -7.25
CA GLU A 73 15.65 0.04 -7.71
C GLU A 73 16.90 -0.36 -6.88
N GLN A 74 17.45 0.55 -6.07
CA GLN A 74 18.61 0.28 -5.21
C GLN A 74 18.25 -0.36 -3.86
N TYR A 75 16.97 -0.37 -3.46
CA TYR A 75 16.57 -1.06 -2.25
C TYR A 75 16.92 -2.56 -2.34
N PRO A 76 17.39 -3.17 -1.24
CA PRO A 76 17.77 -4.57 -1.23
C PRO A 76 16.56 -5.47 -1.52
N LYS A 77 16.80 -6.61 -2.19
CA LYS A 77 15.82 -7.70 -2.23
C LYS A 77 15.75 -8.35 -0.85
N SER A 78 14.55 -8.74 -0.44
CA SER A 78 14.33 -9.42 0.83
C SER A 78 14.89 -10.84 0.77
N THR A 79 15.74 -11.17 1.73
CA THR A 79 16.24 -12.52 1.99
C THR A 79 15.82 -13.00 3.38
N HIS A 80 14.74 -12.45 3.92
CA HIS A 80 14.47 -12.49 5.36
C HIS A 80 14.24 -13.91 5.86
N SER A 81 14.93 -14.24 6.95
CA SER A 81 14.54 -15.29 7.88
C SER A 81 13.52 -14.73 8.88
N LEU A 82 12.72 -15.60 9.49
CA LEU A 82 11.74 -15.23 10.54
C LEU A 82 12.44 -15.01 11.90
N GLU A 83 13.55 -14.29 11.92
CA GLU A 83 14.35 -14.07 13.13
C GLU A 83 13.77 -12.96 14.00
N VAL A 84 13.60 -13.25 15.30
CA VAL A 84 13.12 -12.27 16.28
C VAL A 84 14.18 -11.17 16.48
N GLY A 85 13.74 -9.92 16.57
CA GLY A 85 14.63 -8.77 16.77
C GLY A 85 15.12 -8.09 15.49
N MET A 86 14.54 -8.43 14.33
CA MET A 86 14.81 -7.75 13.07
C MET A 86 14.49 -6.25 13.17
N VAL A 87 15.42 -5.42 12.71
CA VAL A 87 15.24 -3.96 12.64
C VAL A 87 14.36 -3.62 11.43
N PRO A 88 13.38 -2.70 11.56
CA PRO A 88 12.56 -2.29 10.42
C PRO A 88 13.40 -1.75 9.27
N GLY A 89 13.06 -2.14 8.03
CA GLY A 89 13.82 -1.74 6.84
C GLY A 89 13.03 -1.86 5.54
N ASN A 90 13.56 -1.27 4.47
CA ASN A 90 12.89 -1.21 3.17
C ASN A 90 13.45 -2.27 2.22
N TYR A 91 12.58 -3.10 1.64
CA TYR A 91 12.97 -4.24 0.82
C TYR A 91 12.05 -4.48 -0.37
N TRP A 92 12.62 -5.01 -1.45
CA TRP A 92 11.87 -5.61 -2.54
C TRP A 92 11.53 -7.07 -2.22
N VAL A 93 10.26 -7.41 -2.30
CA VAL A 93 9.72 -8.76 -2.10
C VAL A 93 9.08 -9.22 -3.41
N GLU A 94 9.40 -10.44 -3.82
CA GLU A 94 8.76 -11.10 -4.96
C GLU A 94 7.82 -12.19 -4.46
N GLY A 95 6.62 -12.30 -5.01
CA GLY A 95 5.66 -13.28 -4.54
C GLY A 95 4.30 -13.17 -5.21
N GLU A 96 3.29 -13.74 -4.56
CA GLU A 96 1.91 -13.73 -5.03
C GLU A 96 1.03 -12.94 -4.09
N LEU A 97 0.40 -11.87 -4.60
CA LEU A 97 -0.62 -11.13 -3.89
C LEU A 97 -1.87 -12.00 -3.75
N SER A 98 -2.36 -12.13 -2.53
CA SER A 98 -3.57 -12.87 -2.18
C SER A 98 -4.29 -12.22 -1.00
N ILE A 99 -5.43 -12.79 -0.59
CA ILE A 99 -6.18 -12.35 0.59
C ILE A 99 -5.96 -13.37 1.71
N GLY A 100 -5.30 -12.92 2.78
CA GLY A 100 -5.16 -13.64 4.02
C GLY A 100 -6.46 -13.63 4.82
N GLN A 101 -6.74 -14.73 5.51
CA GLN A 101 -7.90 -14.85 6.40
C GLN A 101 -7.43 -15.38 7.74
N TRP A 102 -7.62 -14.60 8.81
CA TRP A 102 -7.35 -15.03 10.18
C TRP A 102 -8.65 -15.29 10.92
N GLY A 103 -8.73 -16.45 11.58
CA GLY A 103 -9.86 -16.87 12.40
C GLY A 103 -9.69 -18.31 12.89
N GLU A 104 -10.45 -18.69 13.92
CA GLU A 104 -10.36 -20.01 14.58
C GLU A 104 -10.67 -21.18 13.63
N ASN A 105 -11.40 -20.92 12.53
CA ASN A 105 -11.72 -21.91 11.52
C ASN A 105 -11.49 -21.33 10.11
N LYS A 106 -10.50 -21.87 9.38
CA LYS A 106 -10.39 -21.69 7.92
C LYS A 106 -11.74 -22.02 7.31
N ASN A 107 -12.32 -21.11 6.52
CA ASN A 107 -13.62 -21.26 5.85
C ASN A 107 -14.89 -21.10 6.72
N SER A 108 -14.78 -20.63 7.96
CA SER A 108 -15.97 -20.25 8.74
C SER A 108 -16.48 -18.86 8.34
N LYS A 109 -17.79 -18.61 8.51
CA LYS A 109 -18.39 -17.26 8.43
C LYS A 109 -17.83 -16.29 9.48
N THR A 110 -16.97 -16.77 10.38
CA THR A 110 -16.35 -16.06 11.50
C THR A 110 -14.84 -15.85 11.31
N ALA A 111 -14.32 -15.94 10.07
CA ALA A 111 -12.99 -15.40 9.76
C ALA A 111 -13.04 -13.88 9.96
N LEU A 112 -12.64 -13.42 11.16
CA LEU A 112 -12.92 -12.08 11.64
C LEU A 112 -12.03 -11.02 10.99
N ASN A 113 -10.87 -11.41 10.44
CA ASN A 113 -9.95 -10.46 9.82
C ASN A 113 -9.51 -10.96 8.43
N GLN A 114 -9.84 -10.18 7.41
CA GLN A 114 -9.32 -10.30 6.05
C GLN A 114 -8.32 -9.19 5.81
N PHE A 115 -7.22 -9.48 5.12
CA PHE A 115 -6.19 -8.51 4.80
C PHE A 115 -5.42 -8.96 3.56
N TYR A 116 -4.76 -8.01 2.90
CA TYR A 116 -3.85 -8.33 1.80
C TYR A 116 -2.57 -9.00 2.31
N GLU A 117 -2.10 -10.00 1.57
CA GLU A 117 -0.82 -10.64 1.86
C GLU A 117 -0.03 -10.95 0.58
N ILE A 118 1.31 -10.98 0.68
CA ILE A 118 2.18 -11.50 -0.37
C ILE A 118 2.84 -12.78 0.10
N LYS A 119 2.61 -13.87 -0.62
CA LYS A 119 3.25 -15.16 -0.38
C LYS A 119 4.57 -15.23 -1.14
N SER A 120 5.68 -15.37 -0.42
CA SER A 120 7.02 -15.47 -0.97
C SER A 120 7.68 -16.76 -0.47
N GLY A 121 7.52 -17.84 -1.24
CA GLY A 121 7.93 -19.18 -0.82
C GLY A 121 7.19 -19.61 0.46
N GLU A 122 7.95 -19.91 1.52
CA GLU A 122 7.42 -20.34 2.82
C GLU A 122 7.00 -19.19 3.75
N ILE A 123 7.31 -17.95 3.38
CA ILE A 123 7.08 -16.76 4.19
C ILE A 123 5.93 -15.94 3.61
N THR A 124 5.03 -15.50 4.48
CA THR A 124 3.93 -14.61 4.11
C THR A 124 4.19 -13.20 4.61
N TYR A 125 3.95 -12.19 3.78
CA TYR A 125 4.01 -10.79 4.19
C TYR A 125 2.58 -10.28 4.36
N SER A 126 2.13 -10.11 5.61
CA SER A 126 0.85 -9.47 5.90
C SER A 126 0.99 -7.96 5.73
N LEU A 127 0.10 -7.38 4.94
CA LEU A 127 0.20 -5.98 4.53
C LEU A 127 -0.69 -5.10 5.40
N LEU A 128 -0.19 -3.90 5.70
CA LEU A 128 -0.94 -2.79 6.30
C LEU A 128 -1.09 -1.65 5.26
N PRO A 129 -1.91 -1.82 4.20
CA PRO A 129 -2.07 -0.81 3.16
C PRO A 129 -3.01 0.32 3.61
N GLN A 130 -2.87 1.48 2.97
CA GLN A 130 -3.93 2.48 2.88
C GLN A 130 -4.83 2.19 1.68
N ASN A 131 -6.13 2.05 1.89
CA ASN A 131 -7.05 1.58 0.84
C ASN A 131 -7.17 2.54 -0.35
N GLU A 132 -7.02 3.85 -0.11
CA GLU A 132 -7.02 4.87 -1.17
C GLU A 132 -5.84 4.78 -2.15
N TYR A 133 -4.78 4.05 -1.80
CA TYR A 133 -3.56 3.90 -2.62
C TYR A 133 -3.60 2.67 -3.54
N PHE A 134 -4.65 1.84 -3.45
CA PHE A 134 -4.91 0.82 -4.44
C PHE A 134 -5.36 1.43 -5.77
N LEU A 135 -4.79 0.92 -6.85
CA LEU A 135 -5.17 1.25 -8.22
C LEU A 135 -6.13 0.19 -8.77
N ALA A 136 -6.83 0.52 -9.85
CA ALA A 136 -7.73 -0.39 -10.57
C ALA A 136 -8.82 -1.05 -9.67
N ASN A 137 -9.27 -0.35 -8.62
CA ASN A 137 -10.28 -0.82 -7.68
C ASN A 137 -9.91 -2.12 -6.94
N LEU A 138 -8.60 -2.37 -6.72
CA LEU A 138 -8.16 -3.59 -6.03
C LEU A 138 -8.65 -3.70 -4.59
N GLN A 139 -8.95 -2.58 -3.92
CA GLN A 139 -9.57 -2.58 -2.59
C GLN A 139 -10.86 -3.42 -2.54
N ALA A 140 -11.55 -3.60 -3.67
CA ALA A 140 -12.76 -4.42 -3.74
C ALA A 140 -12.50 -5.92 -3.53
N LEU A 141 -11.25 -6.40 -3.62
CA LEU A 141 -10.91 -7.81 -3.39
C LEU A 141 -11.21 -8.28 -1.96
N GLU A 142 -11.25 -7.36 -0.99
CA GLU A 142 -11.66 -7.67 0.39
C GLU A 142 -13.16 -7.96 0.52
N ILE A 143 -14.00 -7.45 -0.39
CA ILE A 143 -15.47 -7.57 -0.28
C ILE A 143 -16.08 -8.59 -1.25
N ILE A 144 -15.28 -9.20 -2.14
CA ILE A 144 -15.77 -10.26 -3.01
C ILE A 144 -16.01 -11.55 -2.22
N SER A 145 -16.76 -12.49 -2.81
CA SER A 145 -17.11 -13.73 -2.12
C SER A 145 -15.86 -14.51 -1.68
N PRO A 146 -15.88 -15.17 -0.49
CA PRO A 146 -14.74 -15.98 -0.03
C PRO A 146 -14.32 -17.08 -1.01
N ALA A 147 -15.25 -17.56 -1.86
CA ALA A 147 -14.94 -18.53 -2.90
C ALA A 147 -13.99 -17.93 -3.95
N LEU A 148 -14.17 -16.67 -4.35
CA LEU A 148 -13.29 -15.98 -5.30
C LEU A 148 -11.96 -15.60 -4.65
N GLN A 149 -11.98 -15.14 -3.39
CA GLN A 149 -10.77 -14.72 -2.67
C GLN A 149 -9.69 -15.80 -2.62
N ARG A 150 -10.08 -17.07 -2.45
CA ARG A 150 -9.16 -18.22 -2.37
C ARG A 150 -8.36 -18.48 -3.65
N HIS A 151 -8.81 -17.94 -4.78
CA HIS A 151 -8.16 -18.12 -6.07
C HIS A 151 -7.33 -16.90 -6.51
N ILE A 152 -7.29 -15.84 -5.68
CA ILE A 152 -6.44 -14.68 -5.95
C ILE A 152 -4.98 -15.09 -5.68
N ASN A 153 -4.22 -15.27 -6.75
CA ASN A 153 -2.76 -15.43 -6.72
C ASN A 153 -2.18 -14.61 -7.87
N ILE A 154 -1.96 -13.31 -7.63
CA ILE A 154 -1.46 -12.39 -8.64
C ILE A 154 0.06 -12.26 -8.47
N PRO A 155 0.88 -12.68 -9.45
CA PRO A 155 2.33 -12.57 -9.31
C PRO A 155 2.78 -11.12 -9.36
N VAL A 156 3.48 -10.71 -8.32
CA VAL A 156 3.87 -9.32 -8.08
C VAL A 156 5.30 -9.19 -7.59
N THR A 157 5.81 -7.98 -7.72
CA THR A 157 6.97 -7.50 -7.00
C THR A 157 6.53 -6.29 -6.17
N MET A 158 6.88 -6.28 -4.89
CA MET A 158 6.49 -5.26 -3.92
C MET A 158 7.70 -4.59 -3.29
N LEU A 159 7.72 -3.27 -3.24
CA LEU A 159 8.60 -2.53 -2.34
C LEU A 159 7.82 -2.26 -1.06
N CYS A 160 8.36 -2.62 0.09
CA CYS A 160 7.70 -2.41 1.37
C CYS A 160 8.69 -2.02 2.47
N LYS A 161 8.14 -1.50 3.56
CA LYS A 161 8.82 -1.47 4.85
C LYS A 161 8.42 -2.69 5.65
N VAL A 162 9.41 -3.53 5.95
CA VAL A 162 9.28 -4.63 6.89
C VAL A 162 9.31 -4.06 8.31
N LEU A 163 8.36 -4.46 9.15
CA LEU A 163 8.22 -3.96 10.51
C LEU A 163 8.75 -4.97 11.53
N TYR A 164 8.13 -6.15 11.59
CA TYR A 164 8.54 -7.22 12.50
C TYR A 164 8.03 -8.60 12.03
N PRO A 165 8.74 -9.69 12.37
CA PRO A 165 8.29 -11.04 12.07
C PRO A 165 7.37 -11.60 13.16
N LEU A 166 6.52 -12.55 12.77
CA LEU A 166 5.67 -13.40 13.60
C LEU A 166 5.99 -14.86 13.25
N PRO A 167 7.02 -15.45 13.87
CA PRO A 167 7.56 -16.76 13.46
C PRO A 167 6.55 -17.90 13.60
N ASP A 168 5.72 -17.86 14.65
CA ASP A 168 4.72 -18.92 14.96
C ASP A 168 3.73 -19.19 13.82
N ILE A 169 3.48 -18.16 13.01
CA ILE A 169 2.56 -18.22 11.88
C ILE A 169 3.25 -17.99 10.53
N LYS A 170 4.59 -18.01 10.52
CA LYS A 170 5.45 -17.79 9.34
C LYS A 170 5.15 -16.50 8.57
N THR A 171 4.83 -15.42 9.28
CA THR A 171 4.45 -14.15 8.68
C THR A 171 5.42 -13.02 9.05
N ILE A 172 5.57 -12.05 8.16
CA ILE A 172 6.20 -10.75 8.42
C ILE A 172 5.15 -9.67 8.25
N VAL A 173 5.03 -8.77 9.23
CA VAL A 173 4.15 -7.59 9.13
C VAL A 173 4.89 -6.49 8.37
N SER A 174 4.24 -5.92 7.36
CA SER A 174 4.86 -4.92 6.48
C SER A 174 3.87 -3.86 5.99
N THR A 175 4.40 -2.69 5.65
CA THR A 175 3.65 -1.61 5.00
C THR A 175 4.10 -1.53 3.54
N PRO A 176 3.19 -1.74 2.56
CA PRO A 176 3.56 -1.64 1.15
C PRO A 176 3.80 -0.18 0.76
N TYR A 177 4.78 0.05 -0.11
CA TYR A 177 5.00 1.32 -0.80
C TYR A 177 4.61 1.22 -2.27
N ILE A 178 4.97 0.11 -2.92
CA ILE A 178 4.70 -0.14 -4.32
C ILE A 178 4.34 -1.60 -4.47
N ILE A 179 3.27 -1.92 -5.20
CA ILE A 179 2.99 -3.28 -5.68
C ILE A 179 2.81 -3.19 -7.19
N GLN A 180 3.54 -4.02 -7.94
CA GLN A 180 3.42 -4.10 -9.40
C GLN A 180 3.33 -5.54 -9.86
N THR A 181 2.58 -5.80 -10.92
CA THR A 181 2.54 -7.11 -11.56
C THR A 181 3.88 -7.46 -12.19
N LYS A 182 4.30 -8.73 -12.08
CA LYS A 182 5.37 -9.27 -12.91
C LYS A 182 4.86 -9.40 -14.35
N GLY A 183 5.64 -8.95 -15.33
CA GLY A 183 5.27 -9.11 -16.73
C GLY A 183 5.11 -10.59 -17.06
N TYR A 184 4.20 -10.93 -17.99
CA TYR A 184 4.00 -12.32 -18.43
C TYR A 184 5.25 -12.95 -19.06
N GLY A 185 6.28 -12.14 -19.39
CA GLY A 185 7.59 -12.59 -19.89
C GLY A 185 8.72 -12.65 -18.86
N ASP A 186 8.46 -12.33 -17.59
CA ASP A 186 9.47 -12.36 -16.51
C ASP A 186 9.33 -13.61 -15.60
N ARG A 187 8.58 -14.62 -16.06
CA ARG A 187 8.47 -15.94 -15.41
C ARG A 187 9.48 -16.88 -16.07
N GLU A 188 10.70 -16.88 -15.56
CA GLU A 188 11.67 -17.96 -15.79
C GLU A 188 11.52 -19.05 -14.73
#